data_AF-A0A209BJS2-F1
#
_entry.id   AF-A0A209BJS2-F1
#
_cell.length_a   1.000
_cell.length_b   1.000
_cell.length_c   1.000
_cell.angle_alpha   90.00
_cell.angle_beta   90.00
_cell.angle_gamma   90.00
#
_symmetry.space_group_name_H-M   'P 1'
#
loop_
_entity.id
_entity.type
_entity.pdbx_description
1 polymer ?
#
loop_
_entity_poly.entity_id
_entity_poly.type
_entity_poly.pdbx_seq_one_letter_code
_entity_poly.pdbx_strand_id
1 'polypeptide(L)'
;MILTPLALTPDHDIPGPVLTELTALYASHRAFHALSGDFPDPDDIRPEQVAAALADELARPGAEVLLARDAGRLAGVAVTLARHPDPTDPDPWIGLLMVDAGLTRRGHGSRLASLIEDHFRATGRTAVRLAVLDGNTAALAFWTALGYQVLDHRRDLGADRPCTVLRKELPSDKPRTPRRAARVAVLDPAGAVFLLRYDNVEVGVHWAMPGGGLEADENPREGALREVREETGWTDLEPGPLLCTWEHDFTHLSVGPVRQYEHVYVAHGPRREPTGPDLAAAHAADGILTWRWWSRAELAAATEPLWPPDLALLLDTFGGDEG
;
A
#
# COMPACT_ATOMS: atom_id res chain seq x y z
N MET A 1 -18.40 20.24 1.98
CA MET A 1 -17.37 19.48 2.70
C MET A 1 -16.05 19.55 1.94
N ILE A 2 -15.00 19.97 2.62
CA ILE A 2 -13.61 20.07 2.16
C ILE A 2 -12.76 19.23 3.12
N LEU A 3 -11.85 18.43 2.56
CA LEU A 3 -10.92 17.59 3.33
C LEU A 3 -9.54 18.27 3.34
N THR A 4 -8.95 18.43 4.52
CA THR A 4 -7.62 19.03 4.68
C THR A 4 -6.80 18.25 5.71
N PRO A 5 -5.50 18.01 5.49
CA PRO A 5 -4.62 17.46 6.52
C PRO A 5 -4.62 18.34 7.79
N LEU A 6 -4.53 17.71 8.95
CA LEU A 6 -4.33 18.39 10.22
C LEU A 6 -2.94 19.03 10.23
N ALA A 7 -2.89 20.36 10.25
CA ALA A 7 -1.64 21.10 10.41
C ALA A 7 -1.27 21.19 11.89
N LEU A 8 -0.06 20.75 12.22
CA LEU A 8 0.53 20.86 13.56
C LEU A 8 1.28 22.20 13.73
N THR A 9 1.49 22.61 14.97
CA THR A 9 2.41 23.70 15.31
C THR A 9 3.86 23.30 15.06
N PRO A 10 4.83 24.24 15.06
CA PRO A 10 6.26 23.89 14.98
C PRO A 10 6.73 22.92 16.07
N ASP A 11 6.10 22.98 17.24
CA ASP A 11 6.35 22.08 18.37
C ASP A 11 5.63 20.73 18.25
N HIS A 12 5.00 20.47 17.09
CA HIS A 12 4.24 19.26 16.76
C HIS A 12 2.96 19.07 17.59
N ASP A 13 2.40 20.17 18.12
CA ASP A 13 1.12 20.16 18.83
C ASP A 13 -0.07 20.41 17.89
N ILE A 14 -1.26 19.95 18.31
CA ILE A 14 -2.51 20.34 17.66
C ILE A 14 -2.87 21.78 18.05
N PRO A 15 -3.17 22.68 17.11
CA PRO A 15 -3.59 24.05 17.43
C PRO A 15 -4.80 24.08 18.37
N GLY A 16 -4.72 24.83 19.46
CA GLY A 16 -5.74 24.86 20.52
C GLY A 16 -7.21 25.02 20.06
N PRO A 17 -7.52 25.92 19.10
CA PRO A 17 -8.87 26.02 18.54
C PRO A 17 -9.33 24.75 17.81
N VAL A 18 -8.42 24.10 17.07
CA VAL A 18 -8.70 22.85 16.34
C VAL A 18 -8.88 21.70 17.32
N LEU A 19 -8.03 21.62 18.36
CA LEU A 19 -8.16 20.62 19.42
C LEU A 19 -9.50 20.75 20.16
N THR A 20 -9.97 21.98 20.38
CA THR A 20 -11.28 22.22 21.00
C THR A 20 -12.42 21.68 20.14
N GLU A 21 -12.39 21.93 18.82
CA GLU A 21 -13.39 21.38 17.89
C GLU A 21 -13.32 19.85 17.82
N LEU A 22 -12.12 19.27 17.76
CA LEU A 22 -11.91 17.82 17.77
C LEU A 22 -12.41 17.19 19.06
N THR A 23 -12.17 17.81 20.21
CA THR A 23 -12.64 17.31 21.50
C THR A 23 -14.17 17.26 21.54
N ALA A 24 -14.84 18.32 21.07
CA ALA A 24 -16.30 18.35 20.97
C ALA A 24 -16.82 17.26 20.01
N LEU A 25 -16.14 17.05 18.87
CA LEU A 25 -16.47 16.00 17.92
C LEU A 25 -16.36 14.62 18.58
N TYR A 26 -15.25 14.32 19.25
CA TYR A 26 -15.07 13.06 19.97
C TYR A 26 -16.12 12.88 21.07
N ALA A 27 -16.37 13.90 21.90
CA ALA A 27 -17.39 13.85 22.94
C ALA A 27 -18.81 13.55 22.40
N SER A 28 -19.09 13.88 21.13
CA SER A 28 -20.38 13.56 20.50
C SER A 28 -20.59 12.05 20.23
N HIS A 29 -19.54 11.22 20.33
CA HIS A 29 -19.54 9.79 19.99
C HIS A 29 -19.51 8.84 21.21
N ARG A 30 -20.24 9.20 22.28
CA ARG A 30 -20.30 8.42 23.53
C ARG A 30 -20.47 6.91 23.35
N ALA A 31 -21.43 6.48 22.51
CA ALA A 31 -21.71 5.05 22.31
C ALA A 31 -20.56 4.29 21.65
N PHE A 32 -19.83 4.96 20.75
CA PHE A 32 -18.63 4.39 20.14
C PHE A 32 -17.52 4.26 21.17
N HIS A 33 -17.25 5.31 21.96
CA HIS A 33 -16.20 5.27 22.99
C HIS A 33 -16.49 4.26 24.10
N ALA A 34 -17.75 4.09 24.48
CA ALA A 34 -18.17 3.05 25.43
C ALA A 34 -17.98 1.64 24.88
N LEU A 35 -18.11 1.46 23.55
CA LEU A 35 -17.89 0.19 22.88
C LEU A 35 -16.40 -0.11 22.67
N SER A 36 -15.63 0.88 22.23
CA SER A 36 -14.22 0.72 21.89
C SER A 36 -13.35 0.65 23.15
N GLY A 37 -13.70 1.40 24.19
CA GLY A 37 -12.89 1.54 25.40
C GLY A 37 -11.62 2.37 25.18
N ASP A 38 -11.56 3.17 24.11
CA ASP A 38 -10.38 4.00 23.79
C ASP A 38 -10.17 5.13 24.81
N PHE A 39 -11.25 5.57 25.48
CA PHE A 39 -11.21 6.63 26.48
C PHE A 39 -11.66 6.11 27.85
N PRO A 40 -11.02 6.54 28.96
CA PRO A 40 -11.36 6.08 30.31
C PRO A 40 -12.81 6.35 30.72
N ASP A 41 -13.36 7.51 30.32
CA ASP A 41 -14.74 7.90 30.57
C ASP A 41 -15.36 8.44 29.28
N PRO A 42 -16.33 7.72 28.66
CA PRO A 42 -16.99 8.16 27.44
C PRO A 42 -17.90 9.40 27.65
N ASP A 43 -18.18 9.78 28.90
CA ASP A 43 -18.98 10.96 29.27
C ASP A 43 -18.10 12.20 29.58
N ASP A 44 -16.78 12.04 29.74
CA ASP A 44 -15.82 13.11 30.06
C ASP A 44 -14.56 13.03 29.17
N ILE A 45 -14.74 13.22 27.86
CA ILE A 45 -13.63 13.27 26.90
C ILE A 45 -12.91 14.61 26.99
N ARG A 46 -11.61 14.57 27.30
CA ARG A 46 -10.79 15.75 27.54
C ARG A 46 -9.83 16.08 26.39
N PRO A 47 -9.47 17.36 26.20
CA PRO A 47 -8.55 17.77 25.14
C PRO A 47 -7.21 17.03 25.15
N GLU A 48 -6.61 16.83 26.33
CA GLU A 48 -5.33 16.13 26.46
C GLU A 48 -5.42 14.65 26.02
N GLN A 49 -6.57 14.00 26.21
CA GLN A 49 -6.78 12.62 25.78
C GLN A 49 -6.93 12.55 24.26
N VAL A 50 -7.67 13.49 23.66
CA VAL A 50 -7.84 13.56 22.21
C VAL A 50 -6.53 13.93 21.51
N ALA A 51 -5.75 14.83 22.11
CA ALA A 51 -4.42 15.18 21.62
C ALA A 51 -3.48 13.96 21.66
N ALA A 52 -3.45 13.22 22.79
CA ALA A 52 -2.63 12.02 22.92
C ALA A 52 -3.03 10.94 21.90
N ALA A 53 -4.33 10.66 21.77
CA ALA A 53 -4.82 9.66 20.82
C ALA A 53 -4.45 10.00 19.37
N LEU A 54 -4.61 11.27 18.95
CA LEU A 54 -4.23 11.70 17.60
C LEU A 54 -2.71 11.77 17.39
N ALA A 55 -1.94 12.08 18.44
CA ALA A 55 -0.48 12.04 18.38
C ALA A 55 0.02 10.60 18.19
N ASP A 56 -0.57 9.62 18.87
CA ASP A 56 -0.25 8.20 18.69
C ASP A 56 -0.55 7.73 17.26
N GLU A 57 -1.64 8.22 16.66
CA GLU A 57 -1.93 7.96 15.24
C GLU A 57 -0.88 8.58 14.32
N LEU A 58 -0.55 9.85 14.51
CA LEU A 58 0.43 10.57 13.69
C LEU A 58 1.86 10.06 13.85
N ALA A 59 2.17 9.38 14.95
CA ALA A 59 3.46 8.71 15.15
C ALA A 59 3.65 7.50 14.22
N ARG A 60 2.57 6.96 13.64
CA ARG A 60 2.64 5.83 12.71
C ARG A 60 3.12 6.31 11.34
N PRO A 61 4.19 5.71 10.77
CA PRO A 61 4.69 6.10 9.45
C PRO A 61 3.62 6.01 8.36
N GLY A 62 3.39 7.12 7.67
CA GLY A 62 2.39 7.20 6.59
C GLY A 62 0.94 7.34 7.07
N ALA A 63 0.71 7.60 8.36
CA ALA A 63 -0.60 8.00 8.86
C ALA A 63 -0.89 9.48 8.57
N GLU A 64 -2.15 9.80 8.27
CA GLU A 64 -2.64 11.15 8.15
C GLU A 64 -3.91 11.34 8.98
N VAL A 65 -4.04 12.50 9.63
CA VAL A 65 -5.30 12.94 10.24
C VAL A 65 -5.91 13.98 9.31
N LEU A 66 -7.10 13.70 8.78
CA LEU A 66 -7.80 14.53 7.82
C LEU A 66 -9.03 15.17 8.47
N LEU A 67 -9.10 16.50 8.41
CA LEU A 67 -10.22 17.28 8.93
C LEU A 67 -11.24 17.52 7.81
N ALA A 68 -12.49 17.15 8.05
CA ALA A 68 -13.59 17.39 7.15
C ALA A 68 -14.38 18.62 7.60
N ARG A 69 -14.27 19.73 6.85
CA ARG A 69 -15.01 20.97 7.16
C ARG A 69 -16.19 21.18 6.22
N ASP A 70 -17.34 21.55 6.77
CA ASP A 70 -18.53 21.92 6.01
C ASP A 70 -18.96 23.34 6.42
N ALA A 71 -19.02 24.26 5.46
CA ALA A 71 -19.23 25.69 5.70
C ALA A 71 -18.32 26.28 6.79
N GLY A 72 -17.04 25.88 6.81
CA GLY A 72 -16.03 26.36 7.77
C GLY A 72 -16.02 25.65 9.13
N ARG A 73 -17.08 24.90 9.46
CA ARG A 73 -17.18 24.15 10.73
C ARG A 73 -16.60 22.75 10.58
N LEU A 74 -15.93 22.24 11.61
CA LEU A 74 -15.52 20.85 11.66
C LEU A 74 -16.76 19.95 11.69
N ALA A 75 -16.93 19.13 10.66
CA ALA A 75 -18.04 18.20 10.49
C ALA A 75 -17.62 16.75 10.72
N GLY A 76 -16.33 16.45 10.60
CA GLY A 76 -15.78 15.12 10.85
C GLY A 76 -14.26 15.11 10.85
N VAL A 77 -13.70 13.96 11.24
CA VAL A 77 -12.28 13.64 11.20
C VAL A 77 -12.12 12.23 10.65
N ALA A 78 -11.05 12.00 9.91
CA ALA A 78 -10.62 10.66 9.52
C ALA A 78 -9.15 10.48 9.83
N VAL A 79 -8.78 9.25 10.19
CA VAL A 79 -7.40 8.81 10.30
C VAL A 79 -7.18 7.78 9.20
N THR A 80 -6.23 8.04 8.33
CA THR A 80 -5.84 7.14 7.24
C THR A 80 -4.43 6.65 7.47
N LEU A 81 -4.11 5.46 6.96
CA LEU A 81 -2.79 4.88 7.02
C LEU A 81 -2.40 4.37 5.62
N ALA A 82 -1.33 4.92 5.06
CA ALA A 82 -0.91 4.59 3.70
C ALA A 82 -0.34 3.17 3.56
N ARG A 83 0.19 2.58 4.65
CA ARG A 83 0.72 1.22 4.69
C ARG A 83 0.42 0.58 6.04
N HIS A 84 -0.24 -0.57 6.02
CA HIS A 84 -0.51 -1.33 7.23
C HIS A 84 0.80 -1.95 7.78
N PRO A 85 0.95 -2.11 9.11
CA PRO A 85 2.18 -2.69 9.69
C PRO A 85 2.40 -4.17 9.32
N ASP A 86 1.32 -4.88 9.00
CA ASP A 86 1.40 -6.24 8.45
C ASP A 86 1.79 -6.16 6.97
N PRO A 87 2.96 -6.69 6.57
CA PRO A 87 3.44 -6.62 5.18
C PRO A 87 2.58 -7.45 4.20
N THR A 88 1.75 -8.37 4.70
CA THR A 88 0.82 -9.14 3.86
C THR A 88 -0.45 -8.35 3.51
N ASP A 89 -0.59 -7.14 4.05
CA ASP A 89 -1.73 -6.25 3.83
C ASP A 89 -1.30 -5.06 2.93
N PRO A 90 -1.51 -5.16 1.61
CA PRO A 90 -0.97 -4.18 0.65
C PRO A 90 -1.81 -2.90 0.55
N ASP A 91 -3.05 -2.93 1.06
CA ASP A 91 -4.01 -1.85 0.87
C ASP A 91 -3.78 -0.73 1.91
N PRO A 92 -4.08 0.54 1.58
CA PRO A 92 -4.18 1.59 2.58
C PRO A 92 -5.41 1.36 3.48
N TRP A 93 -5.39 1.97 4.66
CA TRP A 93 -6.41 1.78 5.69
C TRP A 93 -7.13 3.07 6.06
N ILE A 94 -8.43 2.97 6.32
CA ILE A 94 -9.18 3.94 7.10
C ILE A 94 -9.20 3.42 8.55
N GLY A 95 -8.36 4.00 9.41
CA GLY A 95 -8.25 3.62 10.82
C GLY A 95 -9.37 4.23 11.68
N LEU A 96 -9.79 5.45 11.35
CA LEU A 96 -10.91 6.13 11.99
C LEU A 96 -11.70 6.92 10.96
N LEU A 97 -13.02 6.90 11.05
CA LEU A 97 -13.89 7.86 10.39
C LEU A 97 -14.98 8.26 11.38
N MET A 98 -15.01 9.54 11.75
CA MET A 98 -15.96 10.09 12.69
C MET A 98 -16.59 11.35 12.10
N VAL A 99 -17.92 11.42 12.14
CA VAL A 99 -18.70 12.59 11.72
C VAL A 99 -19.54 13.04 12.89
N ASP A 100 -19.62 14.34 13.15
CA ASP A 100 -20.39 14.92 14.25
C ASP A 100 -21.75 14.23 14.40
N ALA A 101 -22.05 13.74 15.61
CA ALA A 101 -23.24 12.92 15.85
C ALA A 101 -24.55 13.65 15.48
N GLY A 102 -24.59 14.98 15.61
CA GLY A 102 -25.71 15.83 15.21
C GLY A 102 -25.87 15.98 13.69
N LEU A 103 -24.86 15.60 12.91
CA LEU A 103 -24.86 15.57 11.45
C LEU A 103 -25.09 14.17 10.86
N THR A 104 -25.27 13.15 11.71
CA THR A 104 -25.52 11.78 11.25
C THR A 104 -26.83 11.64 10.46
N ARG A 105 -26.89 10.64 9.59
CA ARG A 105 -28.02 10.35 8.66
C ARG A 105 -28.38 11.47 7.69
N ARG A 106 -27.46 12.41 7.43
CA ARG A 106 -27.60 13.49 6.43
C ARG A 106 -26.65 13.34 5.23
N GLY A 107 -26.03 12.17 5.08
CA GLY A 107 -25.08 11.87 4.00
C GLY A 107 -23.64 12.33 4.26
N HIS A 108 -23.36 13.02 5.37
CA HIS A 108 -22.01 13.48 5.72
C HIS A 108 -21.00 12.33 5.86
N GLY A 109 -21.39 11.21 6.46
CA GLY A 109 -20.54 10.00 6.56
C GLY A 109 -20.17 9.44 5.19
N SER A 110 -21.17 9.21 4.34
CA SER A 110 -20.94 8.71 2.97
C SER A 110 -20.09 9.68 2.15
N ARG A 111 -20.33 10.99 2.29
CA ARG A 111 -19.53 12.02 1.60
C ARG A 111 -18.08 12.04 2.07
N LEU A 112 -17.84 11.93 3.37
CA LEU A 112 -16.47 11.87 3.91
C LEU A 112 -15.76 10.60 3.44
N ALA A 113 -16.42 9.44 3.49
CA ALA A 113 -15.87 8.19 2.96
C ALA A 113 -15.49 8.33 1.47
N SER A 114 -16.39 8.86 0.63
CA SER A 114 -16.08 9.09 -0.79
C SER A 114 -14.88 10.03 -0.99
N LEU A 115 -14.75 11.10 -0.21
CA LEU A 115 -13.59 12.00 -0.32
C LEU A 115 -12.26 11.31 0.06
N ILE A 116 -12.29 10.39 1.03
CA ILE A 116 -11.12 9.59 1.40
C ILE A 116 -10.78 8.57 0.31
N GLU A 117 -11.81 7.92 -0.26
CA GLU A 117 -11.64 7.03 -1.41
C GLU A 117 -11.06 7.78 -2.61
N ASP A 118 -11.52 9.00 -2.88
CA ASP A 118 -10.98 9.88 -3.93
C ASP A 118 -9.51 10.25 -3.64
N HIS A 119 -9.16 10.52 -2.38
CA HIS A 119 -7.78 10.80 -1.94
C HIS A 119 -6.86 9.60 -2.18
N PHE A 120 -7.31 8.38 -1.85
CA PHE A 120 -6.57 7.16 -2.17
C PHE A 120 -6.48 6.91 -3.68
N ARG A 121 -7.56 7.11 -4.45
CA ARG A 121 -7.53 7.01 -5.92
C ARG A 121 -6.55 8.01 -6.53
N ALA A 122 -6.48 9.23 -6.00
CA ALA A 122 -5.56 10.26 -6.47
C ALA A 122 -4.08 9.90 -6.27
N THR A 123 -3.79 9.03 -5.29
CA THR A 123 -2.44 8.50 -5.01
C THR A 123 -2.17 7.14 -5.67
N GLY A 124 -3.03 6.71 -6.59
CA GLY A 124 -2.85 5.48 -7.36
C GLY A 124 -3.31 4.21 -6.64
N ARG A 125 -3.96 4.32 -5.48
CA ARG A 125 -4.45 3.17 -4.73
C ARG A 125 -5.67 2.56 -5.41
N THR A 126 -5.67 1.24 -5.52
CA THR A 126 -6.71 0.45 -6.19
C THR A 126 -7.71 -0.18 -5.25
N ALA A 127 -7.44 -0.16 -3.95
CA ALA A 127 -8.37 -0.60 -2.94
C ALA A 127 -8.10 0.12 -1.62
N VAL A 128 -8.99 -0.10 -0.66
CA VAL A 128 -8.87 0.42 0.70
C VAL A 128 -9.49 -0.59 1.66
N ARG A 129 -8.87 -0.72 2.84
CA ARG A 129 -9.36 -1.55 3.93
C ARG A 129 -9.74 -0.73 5.15
N LEU A 130 -10.53 -1.35 6.01
CA LEU A 130 -10.86 -0.85 7.34
C LEU A 130 -11.26 -2.01 8.24
N ALA A 131 -11.25 -1.78 9.55
CA ALA A 131 -11.78 -2.71 10.54
C ALA A 131 -12.96 -2.10 11.28
N VAL A 132 -13.99 -2.92 11.50
CA VAL A 132 -15.14 -2.57 12.33
C VAL A 132 -15.17 -3.51 13.52
N LEU A 133 -15.20 -2.96 14.74
CA LEU A 133 -15.43 -3.76 15.95
C LEU A 133 -16.70 -4.59 15.80
N ASP A 134 -16.66 -5.90 16.13
CA ASP A 134 -17.79 -6.81 15.89
C ASP A 134 -19.09 -6.38 16.62
N GLY A 135 -18.98 -5.62 17.70
CA GLY A 135 -20.13 -5.02 18.41
C GLY A 135 -20.74 -3.79 17.73
N ASN A 136 -20.08 -3.21 16.72
CA ASN A 136 -20.51 -1.99 16.04
C ASN A 136 -21.33 -2.30 14.78
N THR A 137 -22.51 -2.88 14.99
CA THR A 137 -23.41 -3.31 13.90
C THR A 137 -23.85 -2.14 13.01
N ALA A 138 -23.97 -0.93 13.57
CA ALA A 138 -24.30 0.29 12.83
C ALA A 138 -23.19 0.68 11.84
N ALA A 139 -21.92 0.65 12.26
CA ALA A 139 -20.80 0.90 11.37
C ALA A 139 -20.65 -0.19 10.31
N LEU A 140 -20.84 -1.46 10.69
CA LEU A 140 -20.78 -2.57 9.74
C LEU A 140 -21.82 -2.42 8.63
N ALA A 141 -23.06 -2.07 8.99
CA ALA A 141 -24.13 -1.79 8.03
C ALA A 141 -23.82 -0.57 7.15
N PHE A 142 -23.27 0.49 7.74
CA PHE A 142 -22.86 1.70 7.00
C PHE A 142 -21.80 1.39 5.93
N TRP A 143 -20.71 0.70 6.29
CA TRP A 143 -19.63 0.39 5.35
C TRP A 143 -20.07 -0.60 4.27
N THR A 144 -20.84 -1.61 4.64
CA THR A 144 -21.42 -2.57 3.68
C THR A 144 -22.31 -1.84 2.65
N ALA A 145 -23.13 -0.89 3.10
CA ALA A 145 -23.96 -0.08 2.20
C ALA A 145 -23.15 0.83 1.25
N LEU A 146 -21.90 1.14 1.59
CA LEU A 146 -20.96 1.87 0.73
C LEU A 146 -20.18 0.96 -0.23
N GLY A 147 -20.45 -0.35 -0.23
CA GLY A 147 -19.83 -1.33 -1.13
C GLY A 147 -18.56 -1.98 -0.58
N TYR A 148 -18.25 -1.82 0.71
CA TYR A 148 -17.18 -2.57 1.34
C TYR A 148 -17.63 -4.01 1.58
N GLN A 149 -16.78 -4.97 1.24
CA GLN A 149 -17.03 -6.40 1.40
C GLN A 149 -16.19 -6.95 2.56
N VAL A 150 -16.76 -7.90 3.31
CA VAL A 150 -16.02 -8.60 4.37
C VAL A 150 -14.89 -9.40 3.73
N LEU A 151 -13.68 -9.17 4.20
CA LEU A 151 -12.46 -9.85 3.76
C LEU A 151 -12.03 -10.90 4.78
N ASP A 152 -12.07 -10.56 6.07
CA ASP A 152 -11.52 -11.38 7.14
C ASP A 152 -12.13 -11.02 8.51
N HIS A 153 -11.95 -11.88 9.51
CA HIS A 153 -12.24 -11.60 10.92
C HIS A 153 -10.98 -11.82 11.75
N ARG A 154 -10.45 -10.74 12.34
CA ARG A 154 -9.19 -10.77 13.10
C ARG A 154 -9.22 -9.78 14.26
N ARG A 155 -8.21 -9.87 15.14
CA ARG A 155 -8.05 -8.94 16.26
C ARG A 155 -7.28 -7.70 15.83
N ASP A 156 -7.63 -6.53 16.36
CA ASP A 156 -6.85 -5.31 16.11
C ASP A 156 -5.47 -5.36 16.79
N LEU A 157 -4.49 -4.66 16.22
CA LEU A 157 -3.10 -4.71 16.68
C LEU A 157 -2.87 -3.97 18.01
N GLY A 158 -3.79 -3.09 18.41
CA GLY A 158 -3.63 -2.21 19.57
C GLY A 158 -4.21 -2.78 20.85
N ALA A 159 -5.49 -3.15 20.82
CA ALA A 159 -6.25 -3.52 22.01
C ALA A 159 -6.73 -4.98 21.99
N ASP A 160 -6.27 -5.76 21.00
CA ASP A 160 -6.61 -7.17 20.79
C ASP A 160 -8.13 -7.40 20.70
N ARG A 161 -8.87 -6.45 20.10
CA ARG A 161 -10.34 -6.50 20.03
C ARG A 161 -10.81 -7.24 18.76
N PRO A 162 -11.89 -8.03 18.83
CA PRO A 162 -12.41 -8.72 17.66
C PRO A 162 -13.03 -7.74 16.66
N CYS A 163 -12.56 -7.81 15.42
CA CYS A 163 -12.94 -6.93 14.33
C CYS A 163 -13.28 -7.73 13.07
N THR A 164 -14.26 -7.21 12.34
CA THR A 164 -14.53 -7.58 10.96
C THR A 164 -13.74 -6.65 10.05
N VAL A 165 -12.84 -7.21 9.25
CA VAL A 165 -12.05 -6.47 8.25
C VAL A 165 -12.85 -6.40 6.96
N LEU A 166 -13.01 -5.19 6.44
CA LEU A 166 -13.66 -4.96 5.16
C LEU A 166 -12.68 -4.35 4.16
N ARG A 167 -12.91 -4.66 2.88
CA ARG A 167 -12.16 -4.14 1.74
C ARG A 167 -13.11 -3.61 0.67
N LYS A 168 -12.72 -2.52 0.01
CA LYS A 168 -13.41 -2.01 -1.18
C LYS A 168 -12.39 -1.75 -2.28
N GLU A 169 -12.69 -2.26 -3.47
CA GLU A 169 -11.97 -1.88 -4.68
C GLU A 169 -12.27 -0.43 -5.02
N LEU A 170 -11.21 0.31 -5.33
CA LEU A 170 -11.19 1.69 -5.77
C LEU A 170 -10.77 1.74 -7.24
N PRO A 171 -11.66 1.35 -8.17
CA PRO A 171 -11.34 1.41 -9.58
C PRO A 171 -10.94 2.84 -9.96
N SER A 172 -9.80 2.98 -10.62
CA SER A 172 -9.34 4.25 -11.14
C SER A 172 -10.28 4.72 -12.25
N ASP A 173 -10.78 5.96 -12.15
CA ASP A 173 -11.50 6.62 -13.26
C ASP A 173 -10.54 7.01 -14.40
N LYS A 174 -9.21 7.01 -14.13
CA LYS A 174 -8.19 7.20 -15.17
C LYS A 174 -7.93 5.86 -15.88
N PRO A 175 -7.96 5.82 -17.22
CA PRO A 175 -7.57 4.62 -17.95
C PRO A 175 -6.10 4.28 -17.64
N ARG A 176 -5.83 3.00 -17.38
CA ARG A 176 -4.45 2.51 -17.23
C ARG A 176 -3.74 2.55 -18.57
N THR A 177 -2.55 3.14 -18.60
CA THR A 177 -1.72 3.16 -19.80
C THR A 177 -1.14 1.76 -20.03
N PRO A 178 -1.36 1.13 -21.20
CA PRO A 178 -0.68 -0.11 -21.55
C PRO A 178 0.84 0.10 -21.59
N ARG A 179 1.60 -0.72 -20.86
CA ARG A 179 3.07 -0.66 -20.82
C ARG A 179 3.64 -2.03 -21.12
N ARG A 180 4.50 -2.13 -22.14
CA ARG A 180 5.29 -3.35 -22.40
C ARG A 180 6.54 -3.33 -21.54
N ALA A 181 6.88 -4.46 -20.94
CA ALA A 181 8.04 -4.60 -20.07
C ALA A 181 8.74 -5.94 -20.31
N ALA A 182 9.98 -6.04 -19.84
CA ALA A 182 10.69 -7.30 -19.79
C ALA A 182 11.66 -7.37 -18.60
N ARG A 183 11.84 -8.57 -18.08
CA ARG A 183 12.69 -8.89 -16.91
C ARG A 183 13.56 -10.09 -17.18
N VAL A 184 14.64 -10.22 -16.40
CA VAL A 184 15.54 -11.40 -16.43
C VAL A 184 15.66 -12.04 -15.06
N ALA A 185 15.16 -13.28 -14.93
CA ALA A 185 15.48 -14.15 -13.82
C ALA A 185 16.92 -14.67 -13.97
N VAL A 186 17.88 -13.99 -13.34
CA VAL A 186 19.30 -14.39 -13.33
C VAL A 186 19.50 -15.49 -12.29
N LEU A 187 19.90 -16.68 -12.74
CA LEU A 187 20.17 -17.85 -11.91
C LEU A 187 21.66 -18.06 -11.71
N ASP A 188 22.08 -18.29 -10.47
CA ASP A 188 23.44 -18.73 -10.15
C ASP A 188 23.65 -20.23 -10.44
N PRO A 189 24.89 -20.74 -10.43
CA PRO A 189 25.14 -22.16 -10.68
C PRO A 189 24.49 -23.12 -9.66
N ALA A 190 24.04 -22.62 -8.51
CA ALA A 190 23.30 -23.40 -7.52
C ALA A 190 21.76 -23.26 -7.68
N GLY A 191 21.29 -22.53 -8.70
CA GLY A 191 19.88 -22.32 -8.99
C GLY A 191 19.21 -21.22 -8.15
N ALA A 192 19.97 -20.43 -7.38
CA ALA A 192 19.40 -19.27 -6.70
C ALA A 192 19.14 -18.13 -7.70
N VAL A 193 18.04 -17.40 -7.54
CA VAL A 193 17.67 -16.27 -8.40
C VAL A 193 18.03 -14.94 -7.75
N PHE A 194 18.52 -13.98 -8.53
CA PHE A 194 18.74 -12.62 -8.06
C PHE A 194 17.46 -11.78 -8.13
N LEU A 195 17.06 -11.17 -7.01
CA LEU A 195 15.88 -10.30 -6.92
C LEU A 195 16.23 -8.95 -6.30
N LEU A 196 15.51 -7.92 -6.75
CA LEU A 196 15.48 -6.57 -6.22
C LEU A 196 14.18 -6.39 -5.40
N ARG A 197 14.26 -5.65 -4.29
CA ARG A 197 13.12 -5.30 -3.44
C ARG A 197 12.68 -3.89 -3.79
N TYR A 198 11.49 -3.76 -4.36
CA TYR A 198 10.89 -2.48 -4.76
C TYR A 198 9.91 -1.98 -3.69
N ASP A 199 9.73 -0.67 -3.57
CA ASP A 199 8.60 -0.04 -2.86
C ASP A 199 7.77 0.77 -3.84
N ASN A 200 6.56 0.30 -4.12
CA ASN A 200 5.65 0.96 -5.04
C ASN A 200 4.46 1.54 -4.29
N VAL A 201 4.01 2.72 -4.71
CA VAL A 201 2.88 3.42 -4.09
C VAL A 201 1.57 2.65 -4.17
N GLU A 202 1.33 1.88 -5.22
CA GLU A 202 0.07 1.13 -5.38
C GLU A 202 0.17 -0.26 -4.77
N VAL A 203 1.26 -0.98 -5.05
CA VAL A 203 1.37 -2.42 -4.74
C VAL A 203 2.14 -2.69 -3.45
N GLY A 204 2.74 -1.67 -2.86
CA GLY A 204 3.59 -1.79 -1.68
C GLY A 204 4.94 -2.43 -1.99
N VAL A 205 5.54 -2.99 -0.95
CA VAL A 205 6.82 -3.66 -1.05
C VAL A 205 6.67 -5.02 -1.71
N HIS A 206 7.53 -5.33 -2.67
CA HIS A 206 7.60 -6.64 -3.30
C HIS A 206 9.01 -6.93 -3.83
N TRP A 207 9.28 -8.21 -4.08
CA TRP A 207 10.52 -8.67 -4.69
C TRP A 207 10.28 -9.09 -6.14
N ALA A 208 11.09 -8.57 -7.07
CA ALA A 208 11.00 -8.91 -8.48
C ALA A 208 12.41 -9.04 -9.10
N MET A 209 12.48 -9.65 -10.29
CA MET A 209 13.74 -9.76 -11.03
C MET A 209 14.08 -8.43 -11.70
N PRO A 210 15.37 -8.14 -11.98
CA PRO A 210 15.73 -6.94 -12.70
C PRO A 210 14.98 -6.79 -14.02
N GLY A 211 14.51 -5.58 -14.30
CA GLY A 211 13.77 -5.27 -15.51
C GLY A 211 12.74 -4.15 -15.37
N GLY A 212 12.28 -3.70 -16.52
CA GLY A 212 11.51 -2.48 -16.64
C GLY A 212 10.85 -2.35 -18.00
N GLY A 213 10.53 -1.11 -18.37
CA GLY A 213 9.69 -0.81 -19.53
C GLY A 213 10.50 -0.85 -20.80
N LEU A 214 9.90 -1.30 -21.91
CA LEU A 214 10.59 -1.22 -23.19
C LEU A 214 10.67 0.23 -23.67
N GLU A 215 11.83 0.62 -24.17
CA GLU A 215 12.04 1.93 -24.79
C GLU A 215 11.92 1.85 -26.31
N ALA A 216 11.39 2.90 -26.93
CA ALA A 216 11.32 3.05 -28.39
C ALA A 216 10.83 1.77 -29.12
N ASP A 217 11.66 1.23 -30.01
CA ASP A 217 11.42 0.04 -30.82
C ASP A 217 12.18 -1.20 -30.30
N GLU A 218 12.69 -1.16 -29.07
CA GLU A 218 13.37 -2.30 -28.46
C GLU A 218 12.49 -3.55 -28.46
N ASN A 219 13.11 -4.67 -28.82
CA ASN A 219 12.48 -5.96 -28.59
C ASN A 219 12.58 -6.34 -27.10
N PRO A 220 11.71 -7.24 -26.58
CA PRO A 220 11.69 -7.54 -25.16
C PRO A 220 13.03 -8.05 -24.58
N ARG A 221 13.85 -8.75 -25.37
CA ARG A 221 15.16 -9.23 -24.92
C ARG A 221 16.16 -8.09 -24.77
N GLU A 222 16.16 -7.15 -25.71
CA GLU A 222 16.99 -5.94 -25.65
C GLU A 222 16.67 -5.11 -24.41
N GLY A 223 15.39 -4.82 -24.18
CA GLY A 223 14.95 -4.08 -23.01
C GLY A 223 15.31 -4.80 -21.69
N ALA A 224 15.11 -6.12 -21.63
CA ALA A 224 15.49 -6.89 -20.43
C ALA A 224 16.99 -6.80 -20.12
N LEU A 225 17.87 -6.84 -21.14
CA LEU A 225 19.31 -6.70 -20.96
C LEU A 225 19.73 -5.28 -20.61
N ARG A 226 19.09 -4.26 -21.20
CA ARG A 226 19.33 -2.86 -20.85
C ARG A 226 19.06 -2.63 -19.37
N GLU A 227 17.89 -3.05 -18.90
CA GLU A 227 17.46 -2.89 -17.50
C GLU A 227 18.37 -3.67 -16.53
N VAL A 228 18.76 -4.91 -16.87
CA VAL A 228 19.76 -5.65 -16.09
C VAL A 228 21.06 -4.85 -15.97
N ARG A 229 21.56 -4.25 -17.05
CA ARG A 229 22.76 -3.42 -17.00
C ARG A 229 22.57 -2.18 -16.14
N GLU A 230 21.41 -1.53 -16.20
CA GLU A 230 21.11 -0.31 -15.44
C GLU A 230 20.97 -0.60 -13.93
N GLU A 231 20.19 -1.61 -13.56
CA GLU A 231 19.87 -1.93 -12.16
C GLU A 231 20.98 -2.74 -11.47
N THR A 232 21.84 -3.45 -12.22
CA THR A 232 22.89 -4.33 -11.65
C THR A 232 24.31 -4.01 -12.10
N GLY A 233 24.48 -3.30 -13.21
CA GLY A 233 25.78 -3.07 -13.85
C GLY A 233 26.36 -4.29 -14.57
N TRP A 234 25.62 -5.39 -14.67
CA TRP A 234 26.09 -6.61 -15.33
C TRP A 234 25.90 -6.54 -16.85
N THR A 235 26.99 -6.70 -17.60
CA THR A 235 27.02 -6.52 -19.06
C THR A 235 27.30 -7.80 -19.85
N ASP A 236 27.62 -8.89 -19.16
CA ASP A 236 28.05 -10.20 -19.68
C ASP A 236 26.93 -11.27 -19.64
N LEU A 237 25.68 -10.86 -19.40
CA LEU A 237 24.53 -11.76 -19.38
C LEU A 237 23.86 -11.81 -20.75
N GLU A 238 23.37 -13.00 -21.11
CA GLU A 238 22.60 -13.26 -22.32
C GLU A 238 21.20 -13.76 -21.94
N PRO A 239 20.13 -13.27 -22.59
CA PRO A 239 18.78 -13.66 -22.27
C PRO A 239 18.52 -15.03 -22.88
N GLY A 240 18.24 -16.02 -22.04
CA GLY A 240 17.92 -17.39 -22.43
C GLY A 240 16.43 -17.58 -22.79
N PRO A 241 15.84 -18.74 -22.50
CA PRO A 241 14.43 -19.00 -22.83
C PRO A 241 13.46 -18.09 -22.06
N LEU A 242 12.25 -17.96 -22.61
CA LEU A 242 11.15 -17.25 -21.96
C LEU A 242 10.59 -18.14 -20.84
N LEU A 243 10.60 -17.64 -19.61
CA LEU A 243 10.00 -18.29 -18.45
C LEU A 243 8.47 -18.18 -18.50
N CYS A 244 7.96 -16.95 -18.65
CA CYS A 244 6.53 -16.68 -18.76
C CYS A 244 6.26 -15.30 -19.37
N THR A 245 5.01 -15.06 -19.74
CA THR A 245 4.46 -13.71 -19.84
C THR A 245 3.53 -13.46 -18.66
N TRP A 246 3.50 -12.22 -18.18
CA TRP A 246 2.69 -11.86 -17.02
C TRP A 246 2.07 -10.48 -17.20
N GLU A 247 0.83 -10.32 -16.73
CA GLU A 247 0.07 -9.09 -16.85
C GLU A 247 -0.40 -8.64 -15.47
N HIS A 248 -0.09 -7.39 -15.12
CA HIS A 248 -0.42 -6.86 -13.79
C HIS A 248 -0.59 -5.35 -13.81
N ASP A 249 -1.14 -4.84 -12.71
CA ASP A 249 -1.46 -3.44 -12.50
C ASP A 249 -0.51 -2.86 -11.44
N PHE A 250 -0.02 -1.65 -11.67
CA PHE A 250 0.66 -0.84 -10.66
C PHE A 250 0.70 0.64 -11.06
N THR A 251 1.19 1.50 -10.18
CA THR A 251 1.40 2.92 -10.47
C THR A 251 2.88 3.18 -10.70
N HIS A 252 3.23 3.51 -11.95
CA HIS A 252 4.58 3.88 -12.33
C HIS A 252 4.87 5.33 -11.93
N LEU A 253 6.03 5.59 -11.33
CA LEU A 253 6.38 6.90 -10.76
C LEU A 253 6.22 8.06 -11.75
N SER A 254 6.67 7.87 -13.00
CA SER A 254 6.61 8.92 -14.05
C SER A 254 5.37 8.89 -14.94
N VAL A 255 4.67 7.76 -15.04
CA VAL A 255 3.60 7.54 -16.04
C VAL A 255 2.21 7.50 -15.39
N GLY A 256 2.14 7.25 -14.08
CA GLY A 256 0.89 7.03 -13.35
C GLY A 256 0.41 5.58 -13.45
N PRO A 257 -0.91 5.33 -13.32
CA PRO A 257 -1.47 3.99 -13.36
C PRO A 257 -1.21 3.29 -14.71
N VAL A 258 -0.60 2.11 -14.66
CA VAL A 258 -0.27 1.31 -15.84
C VAL A 258 -0.87 -0.09 -15.73
N ARG A 259 -1.12 -0.67 -16.91
CA ARG A 259 -1.39 -2.10 -17.14
C ARG A 259 -0.15 -2.65 -17.82
N GLN A 260 0.66 -3.38 -17.09
CA GLN A 260 1.94 -3.88 -17.57
C GLN A 260 1.79 -5.27 -18.19
N TYR A 261 2.39 -5.45 -19.37
CA TYR A 261 2.51 -6.71 -20.09
C TYR A 261 3.99 -7.06 -20.17
N GLU A 262 4.38 -8.07 -19.40
CA GLU A 262 5.78 -8.38 -19.13
C GLU A 262 6.22 -9.71 -19.74
N HIS A 263 7.43 -9.74 -20.29
CA HIS A 263 8.14 -10.96 -20.68
C HIS A 263 9.24 -11.25 -19.66
N VAL A 264 9.24 -12.44 -19.06
CA VAL A 264 10.28 -12.85 -18.12
C VAL A 264 11.17 -13.88 -18.80
N TYR A 265 12.47 -13.56 -18.94
CA TYR A 265 13.48 -14.46 -19.50
C TYR A 265 14.34 -15.06 -18.39
N VAL A 266 14.95 -16.22 -18.64
CA VAL A 266 15.95 -16.81 -17.75
C VAL A 266 17.34 -16.51 -18.29
N ALA A 267 18.28 -16.13 -17.42
CA ALA A 267 19.71 -16.08 -17.75
C ALA A 267 20.51 -16.80 -16.67
N HIS A 268 21.67 -17.34 -17.04
CA HIS A 268 22.60 -17.95 -16.08
C HIS A 268 23.82 -17.04 -15.93
N GLY A 269 24.24 -16.82 -14.69
CA GLY A 269 25.38 -15.97 -14.37
C GLY A 269 26.05 -16.35 -13.05
N PRO A 270 27.27 -15.88 -12.77
CA PRO A 270 27.89 -16.12 -11.48
C PRO A 270 27.15 -15.37 -10.37
N ARG A 271 27.11 -15.94 -9.17
CA ARG A 271 26.67 -15.21 -7.97
C ARG A 271 27.63 -14.04 -7.73
N ARG A 272 27.10 -12.82 -7.77
CA ARG A 272 27.85 -11.58 -7.51
C ARG A 272 26.89 -10.47 -7.07
N GLU A 273 27.46 -9.39 -6.56
CA GLU A 273 26.74 -8.17 -6.21
C GLU A 273 26.55 -7.27 -7.44
N PRO A 274 25.50 -6.42 -7.45
CA PRO A 274 25.42 -5.26 -8.33
C PRO A 274 26.67 -4.38 -8.22
N THR A 275 27.18 -3.88 -9.35
CA THR A 275 28.37 -3.05 -9.39
C THR A 275 28.28 -2.00 -10.48
N GLY A 276 28.41 -0.72 -10.14
CA GLY A 276 28.41 0.35 -11.14
C GLY A 276 28.32 1.73 -10.51
N PRO A 277 28.82 2.77 -11.19
CA PRO A 277 28.81 4.13 -10.65
C PRO A 277 27.40 4.75 -10.58
N ASP A 278 26.49 4.37 -11.49
CA ASP A 278 25.16 4.99 -11.64
C ASP A 278 24.04 4.25 -10.89
N LEU A 279 24.40 3.17 -10.21
CA LEU A 279 23.48 2.19 -9.62
C LEU A 279 22.60 2.79 -8.52
N ALA A 280 23.18 3.65 -7.67
CA ALA A 280 22.45 4.32 -6.60
C ALA A 280 21.39 5.31 -7.14
N ALA A 281 21.68 5.98 -8.25
CA ALA A 281 20.74 6.91 -8.87
C ALA A 281 19.60 6.16 -9.55
N ALA A 282 19.91 5.07 -10.28
CA ALA A 282 18.92 4.19 -10.87
C ALA A 282 17.99 3.60 -9.79
N HIS A 283 18.55 3.06 -8.71
CA HIS A 283 17.77 2.48 -7.61
C HIS A 283 16.83 3.49 -6.94
N ALA A 284 17.30 4.72 -6.74
CA ALA A 284 16.45 5.78 -6.19
C ALA A 284 15.33 6.17 -7.15
N ALA A 285 15.59 6.18 -8.46
CA ALA A 285 14.59 6.50 -9.48
C ALA A 285 13.51 5.41 -9.60
N ASP A 286 13.89 4.14 -9.42
CA ASP A 286 12.99 2.98 -9.60
C ASP A 286 12.37 2.47 -8.29
N GLY A 287 12.71 3.10 -7.15
CA GLY A 287 12.21 2.71 -5.84
C GLY A 287 12.77 1.37 -5.34
N ILE A 288 13.99 1.03 -5.75
CA ILE A 288 14.72 -0.16 -5.29
C ILE A 288 15.31 0.12 -3.92
N LEU A 289 14.92 -0.69 -2.94
CA LEU A 289 15.33 -0.57 -1.54
C LEU A 289 16.57 -1.42 -1.20
N THR A 290 16.64 -2.63 -1.75
CA THR A 290 17.72 -3.59 -1.52
C THR A 290 17.65 -4.74 -2.53
N TRP A 291 18.57 -5.69 -2.44
CA TRP A 291 18.64 -6.84 -3.33
C TRP A 291 19.21 -8.06 -2.60
N ARG A 292 18.91 -9.27 -3.10
CA ARG A 292 19.57 -10.50 -2.63
C ARG A 292 19.40 -11.64 -3.62
N TRP A 293 20.23 -12.66 -3.44
CA TRP A 293 20.04 -13.97 -4.05
C TRP A 293 19.08 -14.82 -3.21
N TRP A 294 18.10 -15.46 -3.85
CA TRP A 294 17.08 -16.31 -3.26
C TRP A 294 17.20 -17.75 -3.76
N SER A 295 17.43 -18.70 -2.87
CA SER A 295 17.29 -20.12 -3.19
C SER A 295 15.82 -20.51 -3.44
N ARG A 296 15.60 -21.64 -4.12
CA ARG A 296 14.24 -22.19 -4.36
C ARG A 296 13.44 -22.37 -3.05
N ALA A 297 14.10 -22.87 -2.00
CA ALA A 297 13.48 -23.06 -0.70
C ALA A 297 13.09 -21.74 -0.03
N GLU A 298 13.91 -20.69 -0.16
CA GLU A 298 13.57 -19.36 0.36
C GLU A 298 12.41 -18.72 -0.39
N LEU A 299 12.34 -18.89 -1.72
CA LEU A 299 11.19 -18.39 -2.51
C LEU A 299 9.89 -19.04 -2.06
N ALA A 300 9.89 -20.36 -1.85
CA ALA A 300 8.71 -21.09 -1.39
C ALA A 300 8.26 -20.68 0.03
N ALA A 301 9.18 -20.16 0.85
CA ALA A 301 8.92 -19.69 2.21
C ALA A 301 8.78 -18.16 2.31
N ALA A 302 8.73 -17.44 1.19
CA ALA A 302 8.68 -15.98 1.18
C ALA A 302 7.40 -15.46 1.85
N THR A 303 7.57 -14.54 2.80
CA THR A 303 6.45 -13.84 3.47
C THR A 303 6.13 -12.49 2.83
N GLU A 304 7.10 -11.92 2.10
CA GLU A 304 6.90 -10.71 1.30
C GLU A 304 6.47 -11.09 -0.12
N PRO A 305 5.63 -10.28 -0.79
CA PRO A 305 5.14 -10.59 -2.14
C PRO A 305 6.29 -10.79 -3.15
N LEU A 306 6.21 -11.88 -3.92
CA LEU A 306 7.05 -12.15 -5.08
C LEU A 306 6.30 -11.75 -6.37
N TRP A 307 7.01 -11.17 -7.31
CA TRP A 307 6.46 -10.70 -8.58
C TRP A 307 7.24 -11.36 -9.74
N PRO A 308 6.62 -12.24 -10.55
CA PRO A 308 5.22 -12.71 -10.44
C PRO A 308 4.92 -13.52 -9.16
N PRO A 309 3.66 -13.57 -8.68
CA PRO A 309 3.28 -14.34 -7.49
C PRO A 309 3.67 -15.82 -7.54
N ASP A 310 3.60 -16.41 -8.73
CA ASP A 310 3.92 -17.82 -8.96
C ASP A 310 5.41 -18.05 -9.30
N LEU A 311 6.29 -17.08 -9.05
CA LEU A 311 7.71 -17.15 -9.43
C LEU A 311 8.40 -18.43 -8.92
N ALA A 312 8.13 -18.85 -7.69
CA ALA A 312 8.68 -20.08 -7.13
C ALA A 312 8.30 -21.31 -7.98
N LEU A 313 7.01 -21.45 -8.30
CA LEU A 313 6.48 -22.55 -9.10
C LEU A 313 6.99 -22.52 -10.55
N LEU A 314 7.05 -21.34 -11.16
CA LEU A 314 7.58 -21.14 -12.51
C LEU A 314 9.02 -21.63 -12.60
N LEU A 315 9.85 -21.26 -11.63
CA LEU A 315 11.25 -21.60 -11.56
C LEU A 315 11.53 -23.07 -11.24
N ASP A 316 10.67 -23.73 -10.46
CA ASP A 316 10.73 -25.18 -10.21
C ASP A 316 10.36 -25.97 -11.47
N THR A 317 9.33 -25.53 -12.20
CA THR A 317 8.89 -26.18 -13.45
C THR A 317 9.95 -26.05 -14.53
N PHE A 318 10.56 -24.87 -14.65
CA PHE A 318 11.61 -24.60 -15.63
C PHE A 318 12.84 -25.52 -15.48
N GLY A 319 13.25 -25.80 -14.23
CA GLY A 319 14.39 -26.68 -13.95
C GLY A 319 14.11 -28.17 -14.12
N GLY A 320 12.84 -28.57 -14.23
CA GLY A 320 12.43 -29.98 -14.42
C GLY A 320 12.58 -30.48 -15.86
N ASP A 321 12.67 -29.58 -16.84
CA ASP A 321 12.77 -29.92 -18.27
C ASP A 321 14.23 -30.09 -18.77
N GLU A 322 15.23 -29.79 -17.92
CA GLU A 322 16.66 -29.99 -18.23
C GLU A 322 17.26 -31.28 -17.62
N GLY A 323 16.41 -32.18 -17.08
CA GLY A 323 16.79 -33.44 -16.43
C GLY A 323 16.55 -34.71 -17.26
#